data_AF-A0A8J6TGY2-F1
#
_entry.id   AF-A0A8J6TGY2-F1
#
_cell.length_a   1.000
_cell.length_b   1.000
_cell.length_c   1.000
_cell.angle_alpha   90.00
_cell.angle_beta   90.00
_cell.angle_gamma   90.00
#
_symmetry.space_group_name_H-M   'P 1'
#
loop_
_entity.id
_entity.type
_entity.pdbx_description
1 polymer ?
#
loop_
_entity_poly.entity_id
_entity_poly.type
_entity_poly.pdbx_seq_one_letter_code
_entity_poly.pdbx_strand_id
1 'polypeptide(L)'
;MSKTVVENEEEFEPLVEAIQDEDGWTVDESMITDPDGDVFTQLTDTSAEKGQGLAEWLIGTALVALGVLVVFALFAPSFIEAFNTQITAMIP
;
A
#
# COMPACT_ATOMS: atom_id res chain seq x y z
N MET A 1 28.16 -17.82 -8.96
CA MET A 1 27.15 -17.13 -8.14
C MET A 1 27.16 -15.65 -8.51
N SER A 2 26.93 -15.39 -9.79
CA SER A 2 26.55 -14.09 -10.34
C SER A 2 25.03 -14.07 -10.32
N LYS A 3 24.43 -13.05 -9.71
CA LYS A 3 22.98 -12.85 -9.79
C LYS A 3 22.71 -11.78 -10.82
N THR A 4 22.04 -12.14 -11.90
CA THR A 4 21.59 -11.19 -12.92
C THR A 4 20.14 -10.86 -12.62
N VAL A 5 19.79 -9.58 -12.63
CA VAL A 5 18.42 -9.15 -12.35
C VAL A 5 17.80 -8.72 -13.67
N VAL A 6 16.67 -9.33 -14.04
CA VAL A 6 15.92 -8.95 -15.24
C VAL A 6 14.81 -8.01 -14.78
N GLU A 7 14.93 -6.73 -15.16
CA GLU A 7 14.06 -5.65 -14.70
C GLU A 7 12.72 -5.55 -15.47
N ASN A 8 12.52 -6.35 -16.52
CA ASN A 8 11.36 -6.21 -17.42
C ASN A 8 10.61 -7.55 -17.61
N GLU A 9 9.34 -7.58 -17.21
CA GLU A 9 8.42 -8.72 -17.38
C GLU A 9 8.19 -9.06 -18.85
N GLU A 10 8.12 -8.06 -19.74
CA GLU A 10 7.95 -8.27 -21.18
C GLU A 10 9.18 -8.92 -21.83
N GLU A 11 10.36 -8.83 -21.19
CA GLU A 11 11.58 -9.50 -21.64
C GLU A 11 11.77 -10.85 -20.95
N PHE A 12 11.15 -11.07 -19.79
CA PHE A 12 11.29 -12.31 -19.02
C PHE A 12 10.51 -13.47 -19.63
N GLU A 13 9.26 -13.27 -20.06
CA GLU A 13 8.47 -14.33 -20.71
C GLU A 13 9.12 -14.91 -21.98
N PRO A 14 9.60 -14.12 -22.96
CA PRO A 14 10.27 -14.67 -24.14
C PRO A 14 11.61 -15.32 -23.81
N LEU A 15 12.30 -14.88 -22.75
CA LEU A 15 13.51 -15.55 -22.24
C LEU A 15 13.18 -16.91 -21.64
N VAL A 16 12.10 -17.01 -20.85
CA VAL A 16 11.60 -18.30 -20.34
C VAL A 16 11.27 -19.25 -21.49
N GLU A 17 10.52 -18.78 -22.48
CA GLU A 17 10.12 -19.62 -23.63
C GLU A 17 11.33 -20.09 -24.45
N ALA A 18 12.36 -19.26 -24.61
CA ALA A 18 13.58 -19.63 -25.33
C ALA A 18 14.46 -20.64 -24.57
N ILE A 19 14.43 -20.63 -23.24
CA ILE A 19 15.36 -21.37 -22.37
C ILE A 19 14.72 -22.63 -21.78
N GLN A 20 13.38 -22.70 -21.70
CA GLN A 20 12.66 -23.83 -21.09
C GLN A 20 12.94 -25.18 -21.78
N ASP A 21 13.31 -25.17 -23.06
CA ASP A 21 13.65 -26.36 -23.85
C ASP A 21 15.15 -26.69 -23.84
N GLU A 22 16.01 -25.88 -23.20
CA GLU A 22 17.44 -26.14 -23.10
C GLU A 22 17.79 -27.05 -21.90
N ASP A 23 18.53 -28.13 -22.17
CA ASP A 23 18.99 -29.06 -21.13
C ASP A 23 19.89 -28.36 -20.08
N GLY A 24 19.50 -28.45 -18.81
CA GLY A 24 20.29 -27.97 -17.67
C GLY A 24 19.79 -26.66 -17.05
N TRP A 25 18.84 -25.98 -17.69
CA TRP A 25 18.20 -24.80 -17.14
C TRP A 25 17.02 -25.18 -16.23
N THR A 26 16.87 -24.47 -15.11
CA THR A 26 15.72 -24.63 -14.21
C THR A 26 14.90 -23.36 -14.22
N VAL A 27 13.65 -23.45 -14.70
CA VAL A 27 12.70 -22.34 -14.72
C VAL A 27 11.66 -22.54 -13.62
N ASP A 28 11.51 -21.54 -12.75
CA ASP A 28 10.49 -21.41 -11.71
C ASP A 28 9.65 -20.14 -11.99
N GLU A 29 8.50 -19.98 -11.34
CA GLU A 29 7.49 -18.96 -11.68
C GLU A 29 8.01 -17.51 -11.68
N SER A 30 9.09 -17.24 -10.94
CA SER A 30 9.71 -15.90 -10.86
C SER A 30 11.24 -15.93 -10.97
N MET A 31 11.82 -17.08 -11.32
CA MET A 31 13.25 -17.31 -11.25
C MET A 31 13.73 -18.31 -12.30
N ILE A 32 14.80 -17.95 -13.03
CA ILE A 32 15.50 -18.84 -13.96
C ILE A 32 16.89 -19.11 -13.39
N THR A 33 17.33 -20.36 -13.40
CA THR A 33 18.67 -20.78 -12.98
C THR A 33 19.41 -21.42 -14.15
N ASP A 34 20.58 -20.87 -14.47
CA ASP A 34 21.51 -21.39 -15.48
C ASP A 34 22.16 -22.70 -14.96
N PRO A 35 22.49 -23.66 -15.84
CA PRO A 35 23.35 -24.81 -15.50
C PRO A 35 24.64 -24.46 -14.73
N ASP A 36 25.20 -23.26 -14.88
CA ASP A 36 26.35 -22.76 -14.11
C ASP A 36 25.98 -22.24 -12.69
N GLY A 37 24.69 -22.26 -12.34
CA GLY A 37 24.15 -21.85 -11.04
C GLY A 37 23.90 -20.35 -10.91
N ASP A 38 23.90 -19.62 -12.02
CA ASP A 38 23.56 -18.20 -12.04
C ASP A 38 22.05 -17.99 -12.09
N VAL A 39 21.57 -16.99 -11.37
CA VAL A 39 20.14 -16.81 -11.07
C VAL A 39 19.62 -15.52 -11.67
N PHE A 40 18.54 -15.62 -12.45
CA PHE A 40 17.76 -14.52 -13.00
C PHE A 40 16.44 -14.41 -12.25
N THR A 41 16.15 -13.27 -11.64
CA THR A 41 14.87 -13.03 -10.96
C THR A 41 14.10 -11.91 -11.65
N GLN A 42 12.81 -12.14 -11.89
CA GLN A 42 11.89 -11.13 -12.37
C GLN A 42 11.62 -10.11 -11.24
N LEU A 43 11.94 -8.85 -11.50
CA LEU A 43 11.72 -7.78 -10.53
C LEU A 43 10.35 -7.16 -10.80
N THR A 44 9.31 -7.62 -10.09
CA THR A 44 8.01 -6.96 -10.14
C THR A 44 8.12 -5.62 -9.42
N ASP A 45 8.05 -4.54 -10.19
CA ASP A 45 8.16 -3.17 -9.72
C ASP A 45 7.08 -2.85 -8.68
N THR A 46 7.39 -3.06 -7.41
CA THR A 46 6.49 -2.81 -6.26
C THR A 46 6.29 -1.30 -6.01
N SER A 47 6.79 -0.45 -6.90
CA SER A 47 6.77 1.01 -6.78
C SER A 47 5.37 1.60 -7.03
N ALA A 48 4.57 0.97 -7.90
CA ALA A 48 3.20 1.42 -8.22
C ALA A 48 2.22 1.26 -7.03
N GLU A 49 2.35 0.18 -6.26
CA GLU A 49 1.47 -0.12 -5.12
C GLU A 49 1.70 0.80 -3.91
N LYS A 50 2.92 1.33 -3.79
CA LYS A 50 3.32 2.18 -2.64
C LYS A 50 2.62 3.55 -2.63
N GLY A 51 2.17 4.04 -3.79
CA GLY A 51 1.44 5.32 -3.92
C GLY A 51 -0.04 5.21 -3.57
N GLN A 52 -0.66 4.06 -3.81
CA GLN A 52 -2.09 3.85 -3.63
C GLN A 52 -2.49 3.84 -2.14
N GLY A 53 -1.67 3.23 -1.28
CA GLY A 53 -1.95 3.15 0.15
C GLY A 53 -1.97 4.51 0.86
N LEU A 54 -1.18 5.48 0.41
CA LEU A 54 -1.10 6.81 1.04
C LEU A 54 -2.33 7.66 0.76
N ALA A 55 -2.86 7.60 -0.47
CA ALA A 55 -4.08 8.28 -0.86
C ALA A 55 -5.31 7.74 -0.09
N GLU A 56 -5.40 6.42 0.05
CA GLU A 56 -6.48 5.76 0.77
C GLU A 56 -6.45 6.11 2.28
N TRP A 57 -5.25 6.17 2.87
CA TRP A 57 -5.06 6.65 4.24
C TRP A 57 -5.48 8.12 4.45
N LEU A 58 -5.15 9.00 3.51
CA LEU A 58 -5.55 10.41 3.57
C LEU A 58 -7.07 10.57 3.47
N ILE A 59 -7.73 9.80 2.62
CA ILE A 59 -9.19 9.81 2.51
C ILE A 59 -9.84 9.31 3.79
N GLY A 60 -9.35 8.18 4.35
CA GLY A 60 -9.87 7.63 5.59
C GLY A 60 -9.75 8.61 6.76
N THR A 61 -8.59 9.24 6.91
CA THR A 61 -8.36 10.24 7.97
C THR A 61 -9.20 11.51 7.78
N ALA A 62 -9.39 11.97 6.54
CA ALA A 62 -10.27 13.09 6.24
C ALA A 62 -11.73 12.80 6.61
N LEU A 63 -12.23 11.59 6.32
CA LEU A 63 -13.60 11.19 6.68
C LEU A 63 -13.80 11.10 8.21
N VAL A 64 -12.81 10.58 8.94
CA VAL A 64 -12.85 10.56 10.40
C VAL A 64 -12.87 11.98 10.97
N ALA A 65 -12.02 12.87 10.47
CA ALA A 65 -11.98 14.27 10.90
C ALA A 65 -13.32 14.97 10.62
N LEU A 66 -13.91 14.76 9.44
CA LEU A 66 -15.22 15.29 9.09
C LEU A 66 -16.31 14.76 10.04
N GLY A 67 -16.30 13.47 10.34
CA GLY A 67 -17.24 12.84 11.27
C GLY A 67 -17.16 13.46 12.68
N VAL A 68 -15.95 13.67 13.19
CA VAL A 68 -15.72 14.34 14.49
C VAL A 68 -16.28 15.76 14.47
N LEU A 69 -16.05 16.52 13.40
CA LEU A 69 -16.58 17.88 13.26
C LEU A 69 -18.11 17.90 13.22
N VAL A 70 -18.74 16.97 12.51
CA VAL A 70 -20.21 16.87 12.45
C VAL A 70 -20.79 16.54 13.82
N VAL A 71 -20.21 15.57 14.54
CA VAL A 71 -20.63 15.24 15.90
C VAL A 71 -20.47 16.47 16.79
N PHE A 72 -19.33 17.14 16.77
CA PHE A 72 -19.13 18.35 17.57
C PHE A 72 -20.16 19.43 17.25
N ALA A 73 -20.43 19.69 15.97
CA ALA A 73 -21.42 20.70 15.56
C ALA A 73 -22.83 20.41 16.06
N LEU A 74 -23.23 19.14 16.14
CA LEU A 74 -24.54 18.73 16.64
C LEU A 74 -24.65 18.78 18.17
N PHE A 75 -23.59 18.40 18.89
CA PHE A 75 -23.63 18.24 20.35
C PHE A 75 -23.11 19.47 21.12
N ALA A 76 -22.26 20.30 20.52
CA ALA A 76 -21.70 21.48 21.17
C ALA A 76 -22.78 22.49 21.63
N PRO A 77 -23.84 22.79 20.87
CA PRO A 77 -24.88 23.73 21.32
C PRO A 77 -25.55 23.29 22.63
N SER A 78 -25.93 22.01 22.73
CA SER A 78 -26.56 21.45 23.94
C SER A 78 -25.61 21.45 25.13
N PHE A 79 -24.33 21.16 24.90
CA PHE A 79 -23.32 21.25 25.96
C PHE A 79 -23.15 22.68 26.47
N ILE A 80 -23.05 23.66 25.56
CA ILE A 80 -22.90 25.09 25.91
C ILE A 80 -24.12 25.57 26.69
N GLU A 81 -25.33 25.21 26.24
CA GLU A 81 -26.57 25.56 26.92
C GLU A 81 -26.60 25.01 28.36
N ALA A 82 -26.37 23.69 28.52
CA ALA A 82 -26.35 23.06 29.84
C ALA A 82 -25.27 23.65 30.77
N PHE A 83 -24.08 23.93 30.22
CA PHE A 83 -22.99 24.56 30.95
C PHE A 83 -23.36 25.97 31.42
N ASN A 84 -23.91 26.81 30.53
CA ASN A 84 -24.33 28.16 30.86
C ASN A 84 -25.48 28.18 31.88
N THR A 85 -26.41 27.24 31.80
CA THR A 85 -27.48 27.07 32.80
C THR A 85 -26.89 26.75 34.17
N GLN A 86 -25.92 25.82 34.26
CA GLN A 86 -25.25 25.52 35.54
C GLN A 86 -24.47 26.70 36.08
N ILE A 87 -23.71 27.42 35.24
CA ILE A 87 -22.98 28.62 35.67
C ILE A 87 -23.94 29.66 36.23
N THR A 88 -25.03 29.95 35.52
CA THR A 88 -26.02 30.95 35.96
C THR A 88 -26.68 30.54 37.28
N ALA A 89 -26.98 29.25 37.47
CA ALA A 89 -27.56 28.74 38.71
C ALA A 89 -26.59 28.75 39.91
N MET A 90 -25.28 28.91 39.67
CA MET A 90 -24.24 28.96 40.71
C MET A 90 -23.74 30.39 41.00
N ILE A 91 -24.20 31.40 40.26
CA ILE A 91 -23.95 32.81 40.60
C ILE A 91 -24.92 33.19 41.73
N PRO A 92 -24.43 33.63 42.92
CA PRO A 92 -25.28 34.01 44.05
C PRO A 92 -26.20 35.20 43.76
#